data_AF-A0A482VKW6-F1
#
_entry.id   AF-A0A482VKW6-F1
#
_cell.length_a   1.000
_cell.length_b   1.000
_cell.length_c   1.000
_cell.angle_alpha   90.00
_cell.angle_beta   90.00
_cell.angle_gamma   90.00
#
_symmetry.space_group_name_H-M   'P 1'
#
loop_
_entity.id
_entity.type
_entity.pdbx_description
1 polymer ?
#
loop_
_entity_poly.entity_id
_entity_poly.type
_entity_poly.pdbx_seq_one_letter_code
_entity_poly.pdbx_strand_id
1 'polypeptide(L)'
;VHRSYHLNLINSSSKDQEKARWWLNFAFWLNVVEIGSLCGVTYISNRENYPIHEKLFIIFMISSLLHMLACIKGIRWVAETNNDVQTVQKGLFIKQSLLLLSLVSTVGLVGFFLEHRLLCHDMAFSWFAFCEYVIALANMAFHITVILDFPTEHLVVAKGLKYLTEPSFNNKFD
;
A
#
# COMPACT_ATOMS: atom_id res chain seq x y z
N VAL A 1 5.86 0.26 10.31
CA VAL A 1 5.11 -0.79 11.05
C VAL A 1 4.79 -1.98 10.17
N HIS A 2 4.01 -1.81 9.09
CA HIS A 2 3.66 -2.89 8.14
C HIS A 2 4.87 -3.71 7.64
N ARG A 3 5.96 -3.05 7.22
CA ARG A 3 7.21 -3.72 6.82
C ARG A 3 7.83 -4.56 7.94
N SER A 4 7.96 -4.03 9.15
CA SER A 4 8.60 -4.74 10.27
C SER A 4 7.78 -5.96 10.72
N TYR A 5 6.45 -5.86 10.66
CA TYR A 5 5.57 -6.97 10.97
C TYR A 5 5.72 -8.13 9.99
N HIS A 6 5.62 -7.86 8.68
CA HIS A 6 5.80 -8.89 7.66
C HIS A 6 7.21 -9.48 7.68
N LEU A 7 8.22 -8.70 8.06
CA LEU A 7 9.59 -9.20 8.25
C LEU A 7 9.72 -10.17 9.44
N ASN A 8 8.98 -9.95 10.53
CA ASN A 8 8.99 -10.83 11.70
C ASN A 8 8.23 -12.15 11.44
N LEU A 9 7.25 -12.14 10.53
CA LEU A 9 6.51 -13.33 10.08
C LEU A 9 7.25 -14.18 9.03
N ILE A 10 8.35 -13.69 8.47
CA ILE A 10 9.12 -14.48 7.49
C ILE A 10 9.96 -15.52 8.24
N ASN A 11 9.62 -16.79 8.02
CA ASN A 11 10.32 -17.94 8.57
C ASN A 11 11.76 -17.99 8.01
N SER A 12 12.77 -18.01 8.89
CA SER A 12 14.20 -17.78 8.59
C SER A 12 14.89 -18.79 7.64
N SER A 13 14.15 -19.80 7.16
CA SER A 13 14.70 -20.99 6.49
C SER A 13 14.38 -21.09 4.98
N SER A 14 13.71 -20.11 4.37
CA SER A 14 13.24 -20.22 2.98
C SER A 14 14.02 -19.34 1.98
N LYS A 15 14.34 -19.90 0.80
CA LYS A 15 14.94 -19.19 -0.35
C LYS A 15 14.12 -17.99 -0.84
N ASP A 16 12.84 -17.89 -0.47
CA ASP A 16 11.93 -16.83 -0.90
C ASP A 16 11.92 -15.60 0.03
N GLN A 17 12.67 -15.61 1.13
CA GLN A 17 12.85 -14.48 2.05
C GLN A 17 13.42 -13.24 1.34
N GLU A 18 14.39 -13.40 0.45
CA GLU A 18 15.04 -12.28 -0.23
C GLU A 18 14.06 -11.57 -1.18
N LYS A 19 13.24 -12.35 -1.87
CA LYS A 19 12.18 -11.83 -2.74
C LYS A 19 11.10 -11.09 -1.95
N ALA A 20 10.63 -11.65 -0.83
CA ALA A 20 9.64 -11.00 0.03
C ALA A 20 10.18 -9.67 0.59
N ARG A 21 11.44 -9.65 1.05
CA ARG A 21 12.14 -8.43 1.50
C ARG A 21 12.22 -7.38 0.41
N TRP A 22 12.53 -7.78 -0.82
CA TRP A 22 12.60 -6.87 -1.95
C TRP A 22 11.25 -6.21 -2.23
N TRP A 23 10.15 -6.98 -2.29
CA TRP A 23 8.81 -6.41 -2.48
C TRP A 23 8.37 -5.50 -1.36
N LEU A 24 8.70 -5.82 -0.10
CA LEU A 24 8.39 -4.96 1.04
C LEU A 24 9.17 -3.64 1.00
N ASN A 25 10.45 -3.66 0.60
CA ASN A 25 11.24 -2.44 0.40
C ASN A 25 10.70 -1.62 -0.78
N PHE A 26 10.33 -2.29 -1.87
CA PHE A 26 9.75 -1.64 -3.04
C PHE A 26 8.42 -0.96 -2.71
N ALA A 27 7.52 -1.65 -1.99
CA ALA A 27 6.26 -1.10 -1.51
C ALA A 27 6.49 0.12 -0.59
N PHE A 28 7.50 0.08 0.29
CA PHE A 28 7.84 1.22 1.14
C PHE A 28 8.24 2.46 0.33
N TRP A 29 9.11 2.30 -0.66
CA TRP A 29 9.52 3.41 -1.52
C TRP A 29 8.36 3.95 -2.35
N LEU A 30 7.51 3.08 -2.88
CA LEU A 30 6.31 3.49 -3.60
C LEU A 30 5.36 4.30 -2.71
N ASN A 31 5.16 3.90 -1.46
CA ASN A 31 4.36 4.67 -0.50
C ASN A 31 4.94 6.06 -0.21
N VAL A 32 6.27 6.18 -0.13
CA VAL A 32 6.93 7.50 0.05
C VAL A 32 6.68 8.39 -1.18
N VAL A 33 6.83 7.84 -2.38
CA VAL A 33 6.56 8.57 -3.63
C VAL A 33 5.08 8.95 -3.74
N GLU A 34 4.18 8.04 -3.38
CA GLU A 34 2.73 8.26 -3.36
C GLU A 34 2.37 9.45 -2.48
N ILE A 35 2.79 9.43 -1.20
CA ILE A 35 2.51 10.53 -0.26
C ILE A 35 3.16 11.83 -0.73
N GLY A 36 4.40 11.78 -1.22
CA GLY A 36 5.11 12.96 -1.72
C GLY A 36 4.40 13.60 -2.92
N SER A 37 3.94 12.78 -3.87
CA SER A 37 3.18 13.26 -5.03
C SER A 37 1.80 13.81 -4.63
N LEU A 38 1.12 13.18 -3.67
CA LEU A 38 -0.15 13.69 -3.13
C LEU A 38 0.04 15.07 -2.48
N CYS A 39 1.07 15.24 -1.64
CA CYS A 39 1.43 16.55 -1.09
C CYS A 39 1.73 17.57 -2.21
N GLY A 40 2.43 17.14 -3.25
CA GLY A 40 2.70 17.97 -4.43
C GLY A 40 1.43 18.47 -5.12
N VAL A 41 0.47 17.57 -5.39
CA VAL A 41 -0.83 17.92 -6.01
C VAL A 41 -1.64 18.87 -5.11
N THR A 42 -1.55 18.73 -3.79
CA THR A 42 -2.22 19.67 -2.86
C THR A 42 -1.56 21.05 -2.80
N TYR A 43 -0.25 21.11 -3.02
CA TYR A 43 0.52 22.36 -2.93
C TYR A 43 0.45 23.17 -4.23
N ILE A 44 0.66 22.51 -5.37
CA ILE A 44 0.69 23.15 -6.68
C ILE A 44 -0.70 23.05 -7.30
N SER A 45 -1.46 24.15 -7.25
CA SER A 45 -2.78 24.16 -7.86
C SER A 45 -2.72 24.12 -9.39
N ASN A 46 -3.70 23.48 -10.00
CA ASN A 46 -3.88 23.45 -11.44
C ASN A 46 -3.91 24.86 -12.08
N ARG A 47 -4.39 25.88 -11.34
CA ARG A 47 -4.44 27.27 -11.82
C ARG A 47 -3.06 27.94 -11.88
N GLU A 48 -2.12 27.51 -11.05
CA GLU A 48 -0.79 28.10 -10.97
C GLU A 48 0.15 27.47 -12.00
N ASN A 49 0.14 26.14 -12.11
CA ASN A 49 0.97 25.43 -13.07
C ASN A 49 0.34 24.09 -13.49
N TYR A 50 -0.51 24.15 -14.52
CA TYR A 50 -1.18 22.98 -15.09
C TYR A 50 -0.20 21.85 -15.45
N PRO A 51 0.92 22.08 -16.18
CA PRO A 51 1.86 21.02 -16.53
C PRO A 51 2.42 20.27 -15.33
N ILE A 52 2.79 20.97 -14.27
CA ILE A 52 3.36 20.32 -13.07
C ILE A 52 2.28 19.55 -12.31
N HIS A 53 1.09 20.15 -12.12
CA HIS A 53 -0.04 19.47 -11.48
C HIS A 53 -0.40 18.16 -12.19
N GLU A 54 -0.48 18.19 -13.53
CA GLU A 54 -0.73 16.99 -14.34
C GLU A 54 0.31 15.89 -14.09
N LYS A 55 1.61 16.22 -14.08
CA LYS A 55 2.67 15.23 -13.84
C LYS A 55 2.63 14.67 -12.43
N LEU A 56 2.42 15.50 -11.42
CA LEU A 56 2.31 15.06 -10.03
C LEU A 56 1.10 14.14 -9.84
N PHE A 57 -0.03 14.47 -10.47
CA PHE A 57 -1.22 13.63 -10.44
C PHE A 57 -1.00 12.26 -11.10
N ILE A 58 -0.33 12.21 -12.26
CA ILE A 58 0.04 10.95 -12.92
C ILE A 58 0.98 10.12 -12.05
N ILE A 59 1.99 10.76 -11.44
CA ILE A 59 2.93 10.07 -10.52
C ILE A 59 2.15 9.49 -9.33
N PHE A 60 1.20 10.24 -8.75
CA PHE A 60 0.33 9.76 -7.69
C PHE A 60 -0.50 8.54 -8.11
N MET A 61 -1.14 8.57 -9.28
CA MET A 61 -1.92 7.43 -9.77
C MET A 61 -1.07 6.18 -9.98
N ILE A 62 0.10 6.31 -10.64
CA ILE A 62 0.95 5.15 -10.92
C ILE A 62 1.55 4.60 -9.62
N SER A 63 2.06 5.47 -8.75
CA SER A 63 2.69 5.05 -7.49
C SER A 63 1.69 4.37 -6.53
N SER A 64 0.47 4.90 -6.39
CA SER A 64 -0.59 4.27 -5.58
C SER A 64 -1.02 2.90 -6.13
N LEU A 65 -1.24 2.77 -7.43
CA LEU A 65 -1.58 1.48 -8.05
C LEU A 65 -0.47 0.44 -7.88
N LEU A 66 0.79 0.84 -8.10
CA LEU A 66 1.93 -0.04 -7.89
C LEU A 66 2.11 -0.40 -6.41
N HIS A 67 1.86 0.54 -5.50
CA HIS A 67 1.95 0.30 -4.06
C HIS A 67 0.89 -0.73 -3.62
N MET A 68 -0.36 -0.56 -4.04
CA MET A 68 -1.44 -1.53 -3.78
C MET A 68 -1.10 -2.92 -4.32
N LEU A 69 -0.61 -3.01 -5.56
CA LEU A 69 -0.17 -4.26 -6.19
C LEU A 69 0.99 -4.92 -5.43
N ALA A 70 2.02 -4.13 -5.07
CA ALA A 70 3.19 -4.61 -4.35
C ALA A 70 2.80 -5.14 -2.96
N CYS A 71 1.91 -4.45 -2.25
CA CYS A 71 1.38 -4.90 -0.96
C CYS A 71 0.56 -6.20 -1.09
N ILE A 72 -0.35 -6.31 -2.07
CA ILE A 72 -1.13 -7.54 -2.29
C ILE A 72 -0.22 -8.73 -2.62
N LYS A 73 0.77 -8.55 -3.51
CA LYS A 73 1.74 -9.60 -3.85
C LYS A 73 2.63 -9.98 -2.67
N GLY A 74 3.11 -8.99 -1.92
CA GLY A 74 3.92 -9.20 -0.72
C GLY A 74 3.18 -10.01 0.33
N ILE A 75 1.93 -9.64 0.63
CA ILE A 75 1.09 -10.37 1.59
C ILE A 75 0.82 -11.80 1.12
N ARG A 76 0.52 -12.01 -0.17
CA ARG A 76 0.30 -13.36 -0.72
C ARG A 76 1.52 -14.27 -0.56
N TRP A 77 2.71 -13.78 -0.89
CA TRP A 77 3.94 -14.59 -0.74
C TRP A 77 4.28 -14.88 0.72
N VAL A 78 4.04 -13.92 1.63
CA VAL A 78 4.22 -14.16 3.07
C VAL A 78 3.20 -15.18 3.60
N ALA A 79 1.96 -15.15 3.13
CA ALA A 79 0.92 -16.10 3.53
C ALA A 79 1.19 -17.52 3.01
N GLU A 80 1.67 -17.66 1.77
CA GLU A 80 2.09 -18.94 1.18
C GLU A 80 3.23 -19.60 1.99
N THR A 81 4.15 -18.78 2.53
CA THR A 81 5.26 -19.27 3.36
C THR A 81 4.80 -19.79 4.74
N ASN A 82 3.69 -19.25 5.27
CA ASN A 82 3.21 -19.55 6.62
C ASN A 82 2.02 -20.54 6.68
N ASN A 83 1.56 -21.08 5.54
CA ASN A 83 0.37 -21.95 5.42
C ASN A 83 -0.93 -21.36 6.00
N ASP A 84 -1.01 -20.05 6.26
CA ASP A 84 -2.19 -19.35 6.78
C ASP A 84 -2.98 -18.62 5.68
N VAL A 85 -3.16 -19.29 4.55
CA VAL A 85 -3.79 -18.71 3.36
C VAL A 85 -5.28 -18.45 3.58
N GLN A 86 -5.96 -19.24 4.41
CA GLN A 86 -7.42 -19.16 4.59
C GLN A 86 -7.86 -17.93 5.40
N THR A 87 -7.11 -17.54 6.43
CA THR A 87 -7.43 -16.36 7.26
C THR A 87 -7.24 -15.07 6.47
N VAL A 88 -6.16 -15.02 5.68
CA VAL A 88 -5.75 -13.84 4.89
C VAL A 88 -6.60 -13.64 3.63
N GLN A 89 -7.28 -14.69 3.15
CA GLN A 89 -8.01 -14.68 1.88
C GLN A 89 -9.13 -13.63 1.83
N LYS A 90 -9.89 -13.46 2.93
CA LYS A 90 -11.00 -12.49 2.98
C LYS A 90 -10.52 -11.05 2.87
N GLY A 91 -9.44 -10.68 3.57
CA GLY A 91 -8.84 -9.35 3.48
C GLY A 91 -8.23 -9.08 2.09
N LEU A 92 -7.67 -10.11 1.46
CA LEU A 92 -7.14 -10.01 0.09
C LEU A 92 -8.22 -9.71 -0.95
N PHE A 93 -9.42 -10.29 -0.84
CA PHE A 93 -10.51 -9.99 -1.76
C PHE A 93 -10.94 -8.51 -1.70
N ILE A 94 -11.01 -7.94 -0.50
CA ILE A 94 -11.32 -6.51 -0.32
C ILE A 94 -10.24 -5.65 -0.98
N LYS A 95 -8.95 -5.96 -0.72
CA LYS A 95 -7.82 -5.24 -1.34
C LYS A 95 -7.80 -5.35 -2.85
N GLN A 96 -8.11 -6.54 -3.40
CA GLN A 96 -8.23 -6.74 -4.84
C GLN A 96 -9.40 -5.97 -5.44
N SER A 97 -10.52 -5.89 -4.74
CA SER A 97 -11.67 -5.09 -5.17
C SER A 97 -11.33 -3.59 -5.21
N LEU A 98 -10.61 -3.07 -4.21
CA LEU A 98 -10.15 -1.68 -4.18
C LEU A 98 -9.15 -1.37 -5.31
N LEU A 99 -8.25 -2.30 -5.61
CA LEU A 99 -7.34 -2.20 -6.74
C LEU A 99 -8.10 -2.19 -8.08
N LEU A 100 -9.07 -3.10 -8.25
CA LEU A 100 -9.88 -3.16 -9.46
C LEU A 100 -10.70 -1.88 -9.65
N LEU A 101 -11.31 -1.36 -8.57
CA LEU A 101 -12.03 -0.09 -8.58
C LEU A 101 -11.10 1.05 -9.02
N SER A 102 -9.92 1.17 -8.41
CA SER A 102 -8.93 2.20 -8.77
C SER A 102 -8.49 2.09 -10.22
N LEU A 103 -8.33 0.87 -10.75
CA LEU A 103 -7.92 0.63 -12.13
C LEU A 103 -9.03 1.00 -13.13
N VAL A 104 -10.27 0.58 -12.87
CA VAL A 104 -11.43 0.96 -13.69
C VAL A 104 -11.63 2.47 -13.69
N SER A 105 -11.53 3.11 -12.52
CA SER A 105 -11.61 4.57 -12.40
C SER A 105 -10.47 5.28 -13.11
N THR A 106 -9.25 4.72 -13.12
CA THR A 106 -8.12 5.28 -13.87
C THR A 106 -8.36 5.23 -15.38
N VAL A 107 -8.87 4.11 -15.90
CA VAL A 107 -9.23 3.99 -17.32
C VAL A 107 -10.34 4.97 -17.68
N GLY A 108 -11.38 5.08 -16.84
CA GLY A 108 -12.46 6.06 -17.02
C GLY A 108 -11.93 7.50 -17.01
N LEU A 109 -11.05 7.84 -16.07
CA LEU A 109 -10.41 9.15 -15.98
C LEU A 109 -9.66 9.50 -17.27
N VAL A 110 -8.85 8.59 -17.80
CA VAL A 110 -8.12 8.80 -19.06
C VAL A 110 -9.09 8.96 -20.23
N GLY A 111 -10.16 8.16 -20.28
CA GLY A 111 -11.21 8.28 -21.30
C GLY A 111 -11.87 9.65 -21.30
N PHE A 112 -12.41 10.07 -20.14
CA PHE A 112 -13.06 11.38 -19.99
C PHE A 112 -12.10 12.55 -20.19
N PHE A 113 -10.82 12.39 -19.82
CA PHE A 113 -9.80 13.40 -20.09
C PHE A 113 -9.57 13.60 -21.60
N LEU A 114 -9.52 12.51 -22.38
CA LEU A 114 -9.39 12.58 -23.84
C LEU A 114 -10.64 13.15 -24.50
N GLU A 115 -11.83 12.70 -24.09
CA GLU A 115 -13.10 13.24 -24.59
C GLU A 115 -13.25 14.73 -24.30
N HIS A 116 -12.86 15.18 -23.10
CA HIS A 116 -12.89 16.58 -22.74
C HIS A 116 -11.97 17.42 -23.64
N ARG A 117 -10.77 16.91 -23.97
CA ARG A 117 -9.78 17.64 -24.77
C ARG A 117 -10.08 17.64 -26.27
N LEU A 118 -10.72 16.59 -26.78
CA LEU A 118 -10.91 16.38 -28.23
C LEU A 118 -12.35 16.62 -28.71
N LEU A 119 -13.36 16.26 -27.93
CA LEU A 119 -14.77 16.34 -28.34
C LEU A 119 -15.55 17.50 -27.70
N CYS A 120 -14.98 18.17 -26.69
CA CYS A 120 -15.59 19.33 -26.02
C CYS A 120 -17.03 19.07 -25.53
N HIS A 121 -17.31 17.83 -25.10
CA HIS A 121 -18.64 17.41 -24.66
C HIS A 121 -18.96 17.98 -23.28
N ASP A 122 -20.17 18.51 -23.12
CA ASP A 122 -20.66 18.98 -21.83
C ASP A 122 -20.65 17.83 -20.81
N MET A 123 -20.30 18.14 -19.55
CA MET A 123 -20.17 17.22 -18.41
C MET A 123 -18.92 16.32 -18.35
N ALA A 124 -18.07 16.28 -19.38
CA ALA A 124 -16.84 15.46 -19.34
C ALA A 124 -15.92 15.81 -18.15
N PHE A 125 -15.86 17.11 -17.78
CA PHE A 125 -15.09 17.58 -16.63
C PHE A 125 -15.62 17.08 -15.28
N SER A 126 -16.95 16.96 -15.13
CA SER A 126 -17.57 16.47 -13.90
C SER A 126 -17.31 14.97 -13.71
N TRP A 127 -17.38 14.18 -14.79
CA TRP A 127 -17.06 12.76 -14.75
C TRP A 127 -15.58 12.50 -14.50
N PHE A 128 -14.70 13.33 -15.07
CA PHE A 128 -13.28 13.33 -14.75
C PHE A 128 -13.04 13.53 -13.24
N ALA A 129 -13.58 14.60 -12.67
CA ALA A 129 -13.43 14.89 -11.23
C ALA A 129 -14.04 13.79 -10.35
N PHE A 130 -15.16 13.18 -10.77
CA PHE A 130 -15.73 12.04 -10.08
C PHE A 130 -14.78 10.84 -10.03
N CYS A 131 -14.12 10.49 -11.15
CA CYS A 131 -13.12 9.43 -11.17
C CYS A 131 -11.93 9.75 -10.26
N GLU A 132 -11.46 11.00 -10.23
CA GLU A 132 -10.40 11.43 -9.30
C GLU A 132 -10.78 11.18 -7.84
N TYR A 133 -12.00 11.56 -7.45
CA TYR A 133 -12.50 11.32 -6.09
C TYR A 133 -12.60 9.83 -5.76
N VAL A 134 -13.06 9.00 -6.70
CA VAL A 134 -13.15 7.54 -6.48
C VAL A 134 -11.75 6.94 -6.28
N ILE A 135 -10.75 7.35 -7.07
CA ILE A 135 -9.37 6.88 -6.92
C ILE A 135 -8.81 7.31 -5.56
N ALA A 136 -8.99 8.58 -5.18
CA ALA A 136 -8.54 9.08 -3.88
C ALA A 136 -9.19 8.32 -2.71
N LEU A 137 -10.50 8.07 -2.80
CA LEU A 137 -11.24 7.31 -1.79
C LEU A 137 -10.77 5.85 -1.71
N ALA A 138 -10.57 5.19 -2.86
CA ALA A 138 -10.08 3.82 -2.91
C ALA A 138 -8.67 3.71 -2.31
N ASN A 139 -7.81 4.69 -2.57
CA ASN A 139 -6.48 4.77 -1.97
C ASN A 139 -6.53 4.95 -0.44
N MET A 140 -7.36 5.87 0.06
CA MET A 140 -7.57 6.04 1.51
C MET A 140 -8.14 4.79 2.16
N ALA A 141 -9.15 4.17 1.53
CA ALA A 141 -9.74 2.92 2.00
C ALA A 141 -8.69 1.81 2.06
N PHE A 142 -7.80 1.70 1.07
CA PHE A 142 -6.70 0.74 1.08
C PHE A 142 -5.77 0.94 2.28
N HIS A 143 -5.37 2.17 2.60
CA HIS A 143 -4.57 2.44 3.79
C HIS A 143 -5.31 2.13 5.09
N ILE A 144 -6.62 2.34 5.15
CA ILE A 144 -7.46 1.97 6.30
C ILE A 144 -7.54 0.45 6.47
N THR A 145 -7.55 -0.34 5.39
CA THR A 145 -7.59 -1.82 5.49
C THR A 145 -6.42 -2.39 6.28
N VAL A 146 -5.30 -1.68 6.39
CA VAL A 146 -4.16 -2.07 7.23
C VAL A 146 -4.58 -2.22 8.70
N ILE A 147 -5.50 -1.39 9.20
CA ILE A 147 -6.01 -1.49 10.58
C ILE A 147 -6.75 -2.82 10.79
N LEU A 148 -7.45 -3.30 9.76
CA LEU A 148 -8.18 -4.57 9.80
C LEU A 148 -7.27 -5.79 9.67
N ASP A 149 -6.05 -5.63 9.16
CA ASP A 149 -5.04 -6.70 9.16
C ASP A 149 -4.39 -6.91 10.54
N PHE A 150 -4.50 -5.93 11.45
CA PHE A 150 -3.88 -5.95 12.79
C PHE A 150 -4.88 -5.94 13.96
N PRO A 151 -5.93 -6.78 13.99
CA PRO A 151 -6.93 -6.69 15.05
C PRO A 151 -6.42 -7.17 16.43
N THR A 152 -5.37 -8.00 16.48
CA THR A 152 -4.94 -8.74 17.69
C THR A 152 -3.46 -8.57 18.05
N GLU A 153 -2.73 -7.67 17.40
CA GLU A 153 -1.33 -7.41 17.71
C GLU A 153 -1.21 -6.36 18.82
N HIS A 154 -0.78 -6.78 20.01
CA HIS A 154 -0.47 -5.86 21.10
C HIS A 154 0.89 -5.20 20.85
N LEU A 155 0.90 -3.88 20.64
CA LEU A 155 2.14 -3.11 20.46
C LEU A 155 2.87 -2.97 21.80
N VAL A 156 3.74 -3.92 22.11
CA VAL A 156 4.56 -3.89 23.34
C VAL A 156 5.76 -2.97 23.12
N VAL A 157 5.72 -1.78 23.73
CA VAL A 157 6.86 -0.86 23.78
C VAL A 157 7.77 -1.27 24.95
N ALA A 158 8.75 -2.13 24.69
CA ALA A 158 9.75 -2.51 25.69
C ALA A 158 10.99 -1.62 25.60
N LYS A 159 11.36 -0.94 26.69
CA LYS A 159 12.63 -0.22 26.84
C LYS A 159 13.62 -1.14 27.57
N GLY A 160 14.70 -1.54 26.91
CA GLY A 160 15.82 -2.25 27.56
C GLY A 160 15.79 -3.78 27.48
N LEU A 161 15.47 -4.36 26.31
CA LEU A 161 15.49 -5.82 26.07
C LEU A 161 16.93 -6.40 25.97
N LYS A 162 17.74 -6.21 27.02
CA LYS A 162 19.11 -6.73 27.13
C LYS A 162 19.32 -7.67 28.32
N TYR A 163 18.28 -8.01 29.09
CA TYR A 163 18.40 -8.77 30.34
C TYR A 163 17.77 -10.16 30.35
N LEU A 164 17.17 -10.63 29.26
CA LEU A 164 16.47 -11.95 29.24
C LEU A 164 17.21 -13.01 28.42
N THR A 165 18.51 -12.86 28.20
CA THR A 165 19.33 -13.89 27.55
C THR A 165 20.60 -14.16 28.36
N GLU A 166 20.43 -14.51 29.64
CA GLU A 166 21.39 -15.35 30.33
C GLU A 166 20.68 -16.61 30.84
N PRO A 167 21.04 -17.80 30.36
CA PRO A 167 20.62 -19.05 30.97
C PRO A 167 21.51 -19.29 32.20
N SER A 168 21.06 -18.90 33.39
CA SER A 168 21.65 -19.41 34.64
C SER A 168 21.10 -20.81 34.91
N PHE A 169 21.49 -21.76 34.04
CA PHE A 169 21.51 -23.17 34.39
C PHE A 169 22.86 -23.42 35.07
N ASN A 170 22.88 -23.51 36.39
CA ASN A 170 23.78 -24.43 37.07
C ASN A 170 23.31 -24.72 38.49
N ASN A 171 22.72 -25.91 38.62
CA ASN A 171 22.81 -26.72 39.81
C ASN A 171 24.26 -26.79 40.30
N LYS A 172 24.47 -26.65 41.61
CA LYS A 172 25.51 -27.43 42.28
C LYS A 172 25.01 -27.84 43.65
N PHE A 173 24.77 -29.14 43.77
CA PHE A 173 24.85 -29.89 45.01
C PHE A 173 26.25 -29.66 45.61
N ASP A 174 26.29 -29.24 46.88
CA ASP A 174 27.14 -29.76 47.97
C ASP A 174 27.01 -28.83 49.18
#